data_AF-A0A1F8XUT2-F1
#
_entry.id   AF-A0A1F8XUT2-F1
#
_cell.length_a   1.000
_cell.length_b   1.000
_cell.length_c   1.000
_cell.angle_alpha   90.00
_cell.angle_beta   90.00
_cell.angle_gamma   90.00
#
_symmetry.space_group_name_H-M   'P 1'
#
loop_
_entity.id
_entity.type
_entity.pdbx_description
1 polymer ?
#
loop_
_entity_poly.entity_id
_entity_poly.type
_entity_poly.pdbx_seq_one_letter_code
_entity_poly.pdbx_strand_id
1 'polypeptide(L)'
;MCHYVGTYCTEKWALIGCVQSKKVYCCFNSKLARIINEQGRNQLQSFQPDMWGVPENPVCRGFTPEEFQMLDFSKIDLTEFFNDIKSNLPLPADVKQGAEQKIYDYYQNVQ
;
A
#
# COMPACT_ATOMS: atom_id res chain seq x y z
N MET A 1 7.03 4.33 -3.08
CA MET A 1 6.26 3.07 -3.24
C MET A 1 5.20 3.36 -4.29
N CYS A 2 5.11 2.59 -5.38
CA CYS A 2 4.29 2.98 -6.52
C CYS A 2 3.41 1.85 -7.03
N HIS A 3 2.17 2.19 -7.41
CA HIS A 3 1.23 1.34 -8.11
C HIS A 3 1.44 1.50 -9.63
N TYR A 4 1.50 0.40 -10.37
CA TYR A 4 1.62 0.45 -11.84
C TYR A 4 0.24 0.58 -12.48
N VAL A 5 0.03 1.65 -13.24
CA VAL A 5 -1.25 1.92 -13.91
C VAL A 5 -1.30 1.28 -15.29
N GLY A 6 -0.18 1.29 -16.00
CA GLY A 6 -0.08 0.68 -17.33
C GLY A 6 1.02 1.29 -18.17
N THR A 7 1.05 0.91 -19.44
CA THR A 7 2.00 1.42 -20.44
C THR A 7 1.21 1.89 -21.64
N TYR A 8 1.61 3.04 -22.20
CA TYR A 8 1.05 3.51 -23.47
C TYR A 8 2.13 3.88 -24.47
N CYS A 9 1.75 3.85 -25.75
CA CYS A 9 2.61 4.20 -26.86
C CYS A 9 2.63 5.71 -27.07
N THR A 10 3.79 6.34 -26.94
CA THR A 10 3.94 7.79 -27.21
C THR A 10 4.30 8.08 -28.65
N GLU A 11 4.95 7.13 -29.33
CA GLU A 11 5.37 7.30 -30.70
C GLU A 11 5.16 6.01 -31.49
N LYS A 12 4.48 6.13 -32.63
CA LYS A 12 4.11 5.02 -33.51
C LYS A 12 4.54 5.32 -34.92
N TRP A 13 5.24 4.39 -35.56
CA TRP A 13 5.64 4.47 -36.95
C TRP A 13 4.73 3.60 -37.82
N ALA A 14 4.35 4.11 -39.00
CA ALA A 14 3.30 3.52 -39.84
C ALA A 14 3.52 2.05 -40.23
N LEU A 15 4.78 1.63 -40.40
CA LEU A 15 5.12 0.26 -40.83
C LEU A 15 5.70 -0.63 -39.73
N ILE A 16 6.10 -0.05 -38.59
CA ILE A 16 6.81 -0.77 -37.51
C ILE A 16 5.95 -0.91 -36.25
N GLY A 17 4.92 -0.08 -36.10
CA GLY A 17 4.09 -0.06 -34.89
C GLY A 17 4.69 0.84 -33.82
N CYS A 18 4.47 0.50 -32.54
CA CYS A 18 4.92 1.34 -31.44
C CYS A 18 6.44 1.30 -31.31
N VAL A 19 7.09 2.46 -31.36
CA VAL A 19 8.56 2.57 -31.23
C VAL A 19 8.99 3.17 -29.90
N GLN A 20 8.09 3.91 -29.24
CA GLN A 20 8.35 4.46 -27.90
C GLN A 20 7.14 4.24 -27.00
N SER A 21 7.39 3.74 -25.80
CA SER A 21 6.37 3.52 -24.78
C SER A 21 6.74 4.18 -23.46
N LYS A 22 5.75 4.64 -22.72
CA LYS A 22 5.90 5.16 -21.35
C LYS A 22 5.16 4.27 -20.38
N LYS A 23 5.85 3.85 -19.32
CA LYS A 23 5.26 3.20 -18.15
C LYS A 23 4.76 4.25 -17.18
N VAL A 24 3.56 4.05 -16.64
CA VAL A 24 2.86 5.02 -15.80
C VAL A 24 2.61 4.43 -14.43
N TYR A 25 2.88 5.23 -13.41
CA TYR A 25 2.79 4.81 -12.02
C TYR A 25 2.15 5.90 -11.15
N CYS A 26 1.34 5.49 -10.18
CA CYS A 26 0.90 6.35 -9.08
C CYS A 26 1.77 6.08 -7.85
N CYS A 27 2.55 7.07 -7.43
CA CYS A 27 3.47 6.94 -6.30
C CYS A 27 2.93 7.60 -5.05
N PHE A 28 3.12 6.94 -3.91
CA PHE A 28 2.70 7.40 -2.59
C PHE A 28 3.90 7.53 -1.66
N ASN A 29 3.77 8.41 -0.66
CA ASN A 29 4.83 8.75 0.30
C ASN A 29 5.21 7.60 1.26
N SER A 30 4.40 6.54 1.34
CA SER A 30 4.68 5.38 2.20
C SER A 30 4.11 4.08 1.62
N LYS A 31 4.60 2.94 2.13
CA LYS A 31 4.02 1.61 1.81
C LYS A 31 2.57 1.54 2.26
N LEU A 32 2.29 2.00 3.48
CA LEU A 32 0.94 2.05 4.03
C LEU A 32 -0.03 2.82 3.13
N ALA A 33 0.36 4.01 2.68
CA ALA A 33 -0.49 4.83 1.80
C ALA A 33 -0.76 4.14 0.46
N ARG A 34 0.24 3.47 -0.13
CA ARG A 34 0.05 2.66 -1.35
C ARG A 34 -0.94 1.52 -1.11
N ILE A 35 -0.74 0.73 -0.05
CA ILE A 35 -1.60 -0.41 0.30
C ILE A 35 -3.05 0.02 0.49
N ILE A 36 -3.28 1.08 1.27
CA ILE A 36 -4.63 1.63 1.51
C ILE A 36 -5.26 2.13 0.21
N ASN A 37 -4.51 2.77 -0.69
CA ASN A 37 -5.05 3.20 -1.98
C ASN A 37 -5.37 2.02 -2.91
N GLU A 38 -4.51 0.99 -2.96
CA GLU A 38 -4.73 -0.19 -3.80
C GLU A 38 -5.94 -1.02 -3.36
N GLN A 39 -6.10 -1.21 -2.05
CA GLN A 39 -7.15 -2.07 -1.49
C GLN A 39 -8.36 -1.31 -0.93
N GLY A 40 -8.31 0.01 -0.88
CA GLY A 40 -9.45 0.84 -0.49
C GLY A 40 -10.31 1.26 -1.68
N ARG A 41 -9.70 1.49 -2.85
CA ARG A 41 -10.42 1.99 -4.05
C ARG A 41 -11.48 1.00 -4.56
N ASN A 42 -11.27 -0.29 -4.42
CA ASN A 42 -12.26 -1.32 -4.80
C ASN A 42 -13.52 -1.29 -3.92
N GLN A 43 -13.50 -0.61 -2.77
CA GLN A 43 -14.63 -0.50 -1.85
C GLN A 43 -15.53 0.70 -2.16
N LEU A 44 -15.06 1.63 -3.00
CA LEU A 44 -15.69 2.94 -3.21
C LEU A 44 -16.19 3.09 -4.64
N GLN A 45 -17.47 3.42 -4.78
CA GLN A 45 -18.11 3.64 -6.08
C GLN A 45 -17.48 4.81 -6.87
N SER A 46 -16.90 5.80 -6.19
CA SER A 46 -16.25 6.97 -6.82
C SER A 46 -15.00 6.62 -7.62
N PHE A 47 -14.47 5.41 -7.46
CA PHE A 47 -13.33 4.88 -8.21
C PHE A 47 -13.77 3.80 -9.23
N GLN A 48 -15.05 3.52 -9.39
CA GLN A 48 -15.53 2.54 -10.36
C GLN A 48 -15.97 3.23 -11.67
N PRO A 49 -15.86 2.55 -12.84
CA PRO A 49 -15.31 1.20 -13.02
C PRO A 49 -13.76 1.16 -13.07
N ASP A 50 -13.13 2.29 -13.38
CA ASP A 50 -11.69 2.36 -13.63
C ASP A 50 -10.95 3.04 -12.48
N MET A 51 -10.55 2.23 -11.49
CA MET A 51 -9.96 2.70 -10.23
C MET A 51 -8.72 3.57 -10.39
N TRP A 52 -7.99 3.44 -11.49
CA TRP A 52 -6.74 4.15 -11.73
C TRP A 52 -6.75 5.00 -13.00
N GLY A 53 -7.91 5.10 -13.68
CA GLY A 53 -8.01 5.68 -15.02
C GLY A 53 -7.21 4.89 -16.06
N VAL A 54 -6.77 5.57 -17.10
CA VAL A 54 -5.94 5.00 -18.18
C VAL A 54 -4.51 5.54 -18.09
N PRO A 55 -3.49 4.86 -18.63
CA PRO A 55 -2.10 5.33 -18.53
C PRO A 55 -1.88 6.76 -19.05
N GLU A 56 -2.60 7.17 -20.09
CA GLU A 56 -2.55 8.52 -20.67
C GLU A 56 -3.17 9.58 -19.75
N ASN A 57 -4.10 9.19 -18.87
CA ASN A 57 -4.78 10.06 -17.91
C ASN A 57 -5.02 9.32 -16.57
N PRO A 58 -3.96 9.10 -15.77
CA PRO A 58 -4.04 8.28 -14.58
C PRO A 58 -4.72 9.03 -13.42
N VAL A 59 -5.47 8.30 -12.60
CA VAL A 59 -6.13 8.84 -11.39
C VAL A 59 -5.28 8.51 -10.16
N CYS A 60 -4.29 9.36 -9.86
CA CYS A 60 -3.36 9.14 -8.73
C CYS A 60 -3.73 9.84 -7.41
N ARG A 61 -4.89 10.50 -7.33
CA ARG A 61 -5.31 11.22 -6.11
C ARG A 61 -5.48 10.29 -4.90
N GLY A 62 -5.34 10.81 -3.69
CA GLY A 62 -5.79 10.09 -2.49
C GLY A 62 -7.30 10.07 -2.33
N PHE A 63 -7.75 9.52 -1.21
CA PHE A 63 -9.15 9.60 -0.76
C PHE A 63 -9.47 10.99 -0.19
N THR A 64 -10.69 11.47 -0.40
CA THR A 64 -11.23 12.57 0.43
C THR A 64 -11.46 12.07 1.86
N PRO A 65 -11.64 12.96 2.85
CA PRO A 65 -11.97 12.54 4.22
C PRO A 65 -13.21 11.63 4.29
N GLU A 66 -14.25 11.93 3.52
CA GLU A 66 -15.50 11.16 3.48
C GLU A 66 -15.28 9.78 2.85
N GLU A 67 -14.56 9.72 1.73
CA GLU A 67 -14.15 8.47 1.08
C GLU A 67 -13.32 7.60 2.02
N PHE A 68 -12.38 8.20 2.74
CA PHE A 68 -11.51 7.49 3.66
C PHE A 68 -12.27 6.90 4.85
N GLN A 69 -13.26 7.63 5.38
CA GLN A 69 -14.12 7.16 6.47
C GLN A 69 -15.00 5.97 6.05
N MET A 70 -15.34 5.85 4.78
CA MET A 70 -16.13 4.73 4.25
C MET A 70 -15.33 3.44 4.07
N LEU A 71 -14.01 3.48 4.23
CA LEU A 71 -13.17 2.30 4.06
C LEU A 71 -13.37 1.29 5.20
N ASP A 72 -13.62 0.04 4.82
CA ASP A 72 -13.62 -1.10 5.71
C ASP A 72 -12.19 -1.66 5.83
N PHE A 73 -11.48 -1.22 6.86
CA PHE A 73 -10.09 -1.64 7.14
C PHE A 73 -9.97 -3.13 7.48
N SER A 74 -11.07 -3.82 7.83
CA SER A 74 -11.02 -5.28 8.04
C SER A 74 -10.78 -6.05 6.74
N LYS A 75 -11.02 -5.40 5.59
CA LYS A 75 -10.80 -5.95 4.24
C LYS A 75 -9.51 -5.48 3.58
N ILE A 76 -8.69 -4.70 4.30
CA ILE A 76 -7.39 -4.22 3.81
C ILE A 76 -6.30 -5.09 4.44
N ASP A 77 -5.58 -5.84 3.61
CA ASP A 77 -4.42 -6.61 4.02
C ASP A 77 -3.20 -5.69 4.23
N LEU A 78 -2.87 -5.47 5.51
CA LEU A 78 -1.74 -4.68 5.95
C LEU A 78 -0.49 -5.52 6.27
N THR A 79 -0.48 -6.82 5.93
CA THR A 79 0.62 -7.74 6.26
C THR A 79 1.96 -7.24 5.73
N GLU A 80 1.99 -6.71 4.50
CA GLU A 80 3.21 -6.12 3.93
C GLU A 80 3.77 -4.98 4.80
N PHE A 81 2.90 -4.08 5.26
CA PHE A 81 3.31 -2.96 6.10
C PHE A 81 3.80 -3.41 7.47
N PHE A 82 3.10 -4.36 8.10
CA PHE A 82 3.52 -4.90 9.40
C PHE A 82 4.84 -5.67 9.33
N ASN A 83 5.07 -6.42 8.25
CA ASN A 83 6.35 -7.07 8.01
C ASN A 83 7.48 -6.05 7.87
N ASP A 84 7.24 -4.97 7.15
CA ASP A 84 8.21 -3.88 7.02
C ASP A 84 8.52 -3.21 8.36
N ILE A 85 7.51 -2.94 9.19
CA ILE A 85 7.74 -2.42 10.54
C ILE A 85 8.55 -3.41 11.38
N LYS A 86 8.16 -4.69 11.39
CA LYS A 86 8.83 -5.73 12.20
C LYS A 86 10.30 -5.88 11.84
N SER A 87 10.63 -5.81 10.55
CA SER A 87 12.01 -5.87 10.07
C SER A 87 12.83 -4.63 10.38
N ASN A 88 12.18 -3.46 10.49
CA ASN A 88 12.83 -2.17 10.75
C ASN A 88 12.72 -1.70 12.20
N LEU A 89 12.14 -2.49 13.10
CA LEU A 89 12.18 -2.24 14.54
C LEU A 89 13.53 -2.72 15.08
N PRO A 90 14.49 -1.82 15.38
CA PRO A 90 15.55 -2.17 16.31
C PRO A 90 14.87 -2.36 17.65
N LEU A 91 14.48 -3.58 17.97
CA LEU A 91 14.20 -3.93 19.35
C LEU A 91 15.57 -4.04 20.02
N PRO A 92 15.97 -3.06 20.86
CA PRO A 92 17.20 -3.23 21.60
C PRO A 92 17.03 -4.48 22.48
N ALA A 93 18.11 -5.25 22.62
CA ALA A 93 18.05 -6.61 23.17
C ALA A 93 17.47 -6.65 24.59
N ASP A 94 17.62 -5.55 25.33
CA ASP A 94 17.07 -5.28 26.66
C ASP A 94 15.53 -5.25 26.69
N VAL A 95 14.86 -4.74 25.64
CA VAL A 95 13.39 -4.72 25.55
C VAL A 95 12.82 -6.13 25.37
N LYS A 96 13.52 -7.01 24.63
CA LYS A 96 13.13 -8.42 24.52
C LYS A 96 13.32 -9.16 25.84
N GLN A 97 14.46 -8.97 26.49
CA GLN A 97 14.77 -9.60 27.78
C GLN A 97 13.83 -9.15 28.89
N GLY A 98 13.50 -7.86 28.96
CA GLY A 98 12.58 -7.31 29.95
C GLY A 98 11.13 -7.76 29.76
N ALA A 99 10.70 -8.01 28.51
CA ALA A 99 9.38 -8.57 28.23
C ALA A 99 9.29 -10.05 28.64
N GLU A 100 10.32 -10.84 28.36
CA GLU A 100 10.40 -12.26 28.74
C GLU A 100 10.47 -12.45 30.26
N GLN A 101 11.25 -11.64 30.97
CA GLN A 101 11.33 -11.67 32.43
C GLN A 101 9.99 -11.36 33.09
N LYS A 102 9.28 -10.32 32.63
CA LYS A 102 7.96 -9.96 33.20
C LYS A 102 6.91 -11.05 32.99
N ILE A 103 6.95 -11.76 31.86
CA ILE A 103 6.08 -12.90 31.61
C ILE A 103 6.42 -14.04 32.57
N TYR A 104 7.72 -14.35 32.74
CA TYR A 104 8.17 -15.39 33.67
C TYR A 104 7.79 -15.07 35.13
N ASP A 105 8.05 -13.85 35.58
CA ASP A 105 7.70 -13.39 36.92
C ASP A 105 6.19 -13.45 37.18
N TYR A 106 5.36 -13.11 36.19
CA TYR A 106 3.91 -13.26 36.31
C TYR A 106 3.50 -14.73 36.52
N TYR A 107 4.04 -15.67 35.75
CA TYR A 107 3.74 -17.10 35.93
C TYR A 107 4.21 -17.66 37.27
N GLN A 108 5.33 -17.21 37.79
CA GLN A 108 5.87 -17.66 39.08
C GLN A 108 5.14 -17.09 40.30
N ASN A 109 4.49 -15.93 40.15
CA ASN A 109 3.78 -15.25 41.24
C ASN A 109 2.26 -15.49 41.25
N VAL A 110 1.73 -16.19 40.23
CA VAL A 110 0.30 -16.53 40.10
C VAL A 110 0.03 -18.00 40.49
N GLN A 111 1.03 -18.70 41.04
CA GLN A 111 0.91 -20.03 41.63
C GLN A 111 1.13 -19.97 43.15
#